data_AF-A0A1F3GD00-F1
#
_entry.id   AF-A0A1F3GD00-F1
#
_cell.length_a   1.000
_cell.length_b   1.000
_cell.length_c   1.000
_cell.angle_alpha   90.00
_cell.angle_beta   90.00
_cell.angle_gamma   90.00
#
_symmetry.space_group_name_H-M   'P 1'
#
loop_
_entity.id
_entity.type
_entity.pdbx_description
1 polymer ?
#
loop_
_entity_poly.entity_id
_entity_poly.type
_entity_poly.pdbx_seq_one_letter_code
_entity_poly.pdbx_strand_id
1 'polypeptide(L)'
;MDSTASEIEFDKNGVCNFCRHYDEVLVNDLYADEDGQEKLNKLISQIKEKGKNRKYDCLIGLSGGVDSSYVAYLVRKKYGLRTLAVHLDNGWNTELSVANVEQIVKKLDIDLQTYVLDWKEFRDIQISFIKSSISNIEIPTDHAIWALLIKTAAKMKIPYIIAGNNVVTESIMPESWLYGSKDSKLIKSIHNKYGKVKMKTYPRLTTFNYVDYLLIRGIRWIPILNYIPYFKADAKKFLTDELGWRDYGGKHYESIFTRFFHAYYLPVKFGYDLRKSYLSALICSGQISREEALEEIQKPPASTEILNNDLDYVLKKFRFSPEEFDMILKAPNKTHKDYSNNDSLWRRYRKIIKIVRKRITRV
;
A
#
# COMPACT_ATOMS: atom_id res chain seq x y z
N MET A 1 -8.36 9.08 15.92
CA MET A 1 -7.01 8.78 16.45
C MET A 1 -7.02 8.92 17.97
N ASP A 2 -6.12 8.24 18.67
CA ASP A 2 -6.01 8.24 20.14
C ASP A 2 -4.54 8.15 20.61
N SER A 3 -4.36 8.08 21.93
CA SER A 3 -3.05 8.12 22.60
C SER A 3 -2.17 6.87 22.41
N THR A 4 -2.63 5.85 21.68
CA THR A 4 -1.73 4.74 21.30
C THR A 4 -0.75 5.16 20.19
N ALA A 5 -1.00 6.28 19.51
CA ALA A 5 0.00 6.98 18.70
C ALA A 5 0.83 7.93 19.60
N SER A 6 2.12 7.64 19.77
CA SER A 6 2.98 8.37 20.72
C SER A 6 3.19 9.85 20.41
N GLU A 7 2.99 10.24 19.15
CA GLU A 7 3.14 11.58 18.63
C GLU A 7 1.80 12.34 18.54
N ILE A 8 0.72 11.80 19.11
CA ILE A 8 -0.57 12.50 19.09
C ILE A 8 -0.53 13.75 19.99
N GLU A 9 -0.98 14.87 19.45
CA GLU A 9 -1.09 16.13 20.17
C GLU A 9 -2.41 16.80 19.81
N PHE A 10 -3.11 17.36 20.81
CA PHE A 10 -4.36 18.08 20.62
C PHE A 10 -4.14 19.59 20.76
N ASP A 11 -4.82 20.38 19.95
CA ASP A 11 -4.86 21.83 20.16
C ASP A 11 -5.93 22.22 21.19
N LYS A 12 -6.03 23.53 21.46
CA LYS A 12 -6.99 24.11 22.40
C LYS A 12 -8.47 23.82 22.07
N ASN A 13 -8.77 23.43 20.83
CA ASN A 13 -10.12 23.09 20.38
C ASN A 13 -10.36 21.57 20.38
N GLY A 14 -9.39 20.77 20.85
CA GLY A 14 -9.48 19.31 20.87
C GLY A 14 -9.25 18.64 19.52
N VAL A 15 -8.73 19.35 18.51
CA VAL A 15 -8.37 18.75 17.22
C VAL A 15 -6.98 18.14 17.31
N CYS A 16 -6.80 16.91 16.83
CA CYS A 16 -5.48 16.26 16.86
C CYS A 16 -4.59 16.70 15.70
N ASN A 17 -3.27 16.64 15.90
CA ASN A 17 -2.26 16.95 14.89
C ASN A 17 -2.39 16.11 13.60
N PHE A 18 -2.90 14.88 13.67
CA PHE A 18 -3.19 14.07 12.48
C PHE A 18 -4.30 14.66 11.61
N CYS A 19 -5.36 15.19 12.22
CA CYS A 19 -6.45 15.87 11.49
C CYS A 19 -5.94 17.18 10.87
N ARG A 20 -5.18 17.99 11.61
CA ARG A 20 -4.59 19.21 11.04
C ARG A 20 -3.64 18.90 9.88
N HIS A 21 -2.83 17.86 10.01
CA HIS A 21 -1.95 17.43 8.91
C HIS A 21 -2.74 16.91 7.71
N TYR A 22 -3.86 16.24 7.93
CA TYR A 22 -4.77 15.83 6.87
C TYR A 22 -5.25 17.03 6.06
N ASP A 23 -5.68 18.12 6.72
CA ASP A 23 -6.15 19.34 6.05
C ASP A 23 -5.05 19.95 5.16
N GLU A 24 -3.81 19.99 5.66
CA GLU A 24 -2.66 20.43 4.86
C GLU A 24 -2.43 19.55 3.62
N VAL A 25 -2.54 18.23 3.77
CA VAL A 25 -2.34 17.27 2.67
C VAL A 25 -3.47 17.40 1.65
N LEU A 26 -4.71 17.55 2.09
CA LEU A 26 -5.88 17.71 1.23
C LEU A 26 -5.71 18.92 0.29
N VAL A 27 -5.39 20.10 0.84
CA VAL A 27 -5.14 21.32 0.06
C VAL A 27 -4.00 21.15 -0.95
N ASN A 28 -2.99 20.36 -0.59
CA ASN A 28 -1.77 20.24 -1.39
C ASN A 28 -1.85 19.17 -2.49
N ASP A 29 -2.60 18.10 -2.26
CA ASP A 29 -2.52 16.85 -3.03
C ASP A 29 -3.87 16.36 -3.57
N LEU A 30 -5.01 16.96 -3.22
CA LEU A 30 -6.32 16.69 -3.82
C LEU A 30 -6.64 17.73 -4.92
N TYR A 31 -7.09 17.24 -6.07
CA TYR A 31 -7.46 18.02 -7.25
C TYR A 31 -8.81 17.51 -7.78
N ALA A 32 -9.85 17.56 -6.95
CA ALA A 32 -11.18 17.03 -7.25
C ALA A 32 -12.22 18.12 -7.61
N ASP A 33 -11.78 19.35 -7.78
CA ASP A 33 -12.56 20.52 -8.21
C ASP A 33 -12.49 20.73 -9.73
N GLU A 34 -13.13 21.79 -10.25
CA GLU A 34 -13.13 22.13 -11.67
C GLU A 34 -11.69 22.33 -12.22
N ASP A 35 -10.83 23.03 -11.46
CA ASP A 35 -9.41 23.17 -11.75
C ASP A 35 -8.69 21.81 -11.80
N GLY A 36 -9.12 20.87 -10.97
CA GLY A 36 -8.66 19.49 -10.93
C GLY A 36 -8.97 18.71 -12.20
N GLN A 37 -10.14 18.93 -12.78
CA GLN A 37 -10.53 18.30 -14.05
C GLN A 37 -9.64 18.76 -15.21
N GLU A 38 -9.27 20.04 -15.26
CA GLU A 38 -8.32 20.54 -16.26
C GLU A 38 -6.92 19.91 -16.06
N LYS A 39 -6.44 19.87 -14.81
CA LYS A 39 -5.16 19.21 -14.47
C LYS A 39 -5.16 17.74 -14.88
N LEU A 40 -6.25 17.03 -14.63
CA LEU A 40 -6.43 15.65 -15.04
C LEU A 40 -6.42 15.50 -16.56
N ASN A 41 -7.17 16.32 -17.30
CA ASN A 41 -7.19 16.28 -18.77
C ASN A 41 -5.80 16.53 -19.37
N LYS A 42 -5.06 17.48 -18.80
CA LYS A 42 -3.66 17.77 -19.16
C LYS A 42 -2.76 16.57 -18.85
N LEU A 43 -2.90 15.96 -17.69
CA LEU A 43 -2.18 14.76 -17.30
C LEU A 43 -2.43 13.60 -18.27
N ILE A 44 -3.69 13.29 -18.58
CA ILE A 44 -4.06 12.22 -19.52
C ILE A 44 -3.47 12.50 -20.91
N SER A 45 -3.56 13.74 -21.39
CA SER A 45 -2.96 14.16 -22.67
C SER A 45 -1.44 13.95 -22.68
N GLN A 46 -0.75 14.34 -21.60
CA GLN A 46 0.69 14.12 -21.47
C GLN A 46 1.09 12.65 -21.37
N ILE A 47 0.25 11.81 -20.76
CA ILE A 47 0.47 10.36 -20.72
C ILE A 47 0.41 9.79 -22.14
N LYS A 48 -0.64 10.13 -22.90
CA LYS A 48 -0.81 9.68 -24.29
C LYS A 48 0.33 10.16 -25.18
N GLU A 49 0.73 11.43 -25.07
CA GLU A 49 1.82 11.98 -25.89
C GLU A 49 3.16 11.30 -25.62
N LYS A 50 3.53 11.09 -24.34
CA LYS A 50 4.78 10.36 -24.01
C LYS A 50 4.71 8.86 -24.32
N GLY A 51 3.51 8.31 -24.38
CA GLY A 51 3.23 6.92 -24.78
C GLY A 51 3.22 6.71 -26.30
N LYS A 52 3.24 7.79 -27.10
CA LYS A 52 3.24 7.71 -28.56
C LYS A 52 4.38 6.80 -29.06
N ASN A 53 4.06 5.95 -30.02
CA ASN A 53 4.96 4.93 -30.58
C ASN A 53 5.45 3.83 -29.59
N ARG A 54 4.86 3.74 -28.39
CA ARG A 54 5.08 2.63 -27.44
C ARG A 54 3.87 1.71 -27.42
N LYS A 55 4.03 0.47 -26.92
CA LYS A 55 2.91 -0.47 -26.74
C LYS A 55 1.94 0.01 -25.65
N TYR A 56 2.46 0.58 -24.57
CA TYR A 56 1.69 1.06 -23.43
C TYR A 56 2.00 2.52 -23.11
N ASP A 57 0.95 3.24 -22.71
CA ASP A 57 1.03 4.61 -22.21
C ASP A 57 1.38 4.63 -20.72
N CYS A 58 0.85 3.66 -19.95
CA CYS A 58 1.04 3.58 -18.51
C CYS A 58 1.05 2.15 -17.97
N LEU A 59 1.53 2.01 -16.73
CA LEU A 59 1.59 0.77 -15.97
C LEU A 59 0.78 0.93 -14.68
N ILE A 60 0.04 -0.10 -14.28
CA ILE A 60 -0.68 -0.14 -13.00
C ILE A 60 -0.28 -1.38 -12.20
N GLY A 61 -0.26 -1.25 -10.87
CA GLY A 61 -0.31 -2.42 -9.99
C GLY A 61 -1.77 -2.85 -9.80
N LEU A 62 -2.05 -4.15 -9.93
CA LEU A 62 -3.40 -4.68 -9.77
C LEU A 62 -3.41 -5.77 -8.69
N SER A 63 -4.07 -5.53 -7.55
CA SER A 63 -4.15 -6.49 -6.43
C SER A 63 -5.49 -7.23 -6.36
N GLY A 64 -6.50 -6.76 -7.11
CA GLY A 64 -7.90 -7.18 -6.92
C GLY A 64 -8.63 -6.36 -5.85
N GLY A 65 -7.90 -5.46 -5.17
CA GLY A 65 -8.45 -4.48 -4.22
C GLY A 65 -9.28 -3.39 -4.90
N VAL A 66 -10.19 -2.77 -4.15
CA VAL A 66 -11.11 -1.71 -4.64
C VAL A 66 -10.36 -0.63 -5.42
N ASP A 67 -9.34 -0.04 -4.80
CA ASP A 67 -8.65 1.14 -5.34
C ASP A 67 -7.92 0.78 -6.65
N SER A 68 -7.22 -0.36 -6.68
CA SER A 68 -6.50 -0.82 -7.88
C SER A 68 -7.44 -1.21 -9.02
N SER A 69 -8.57 -1.84 -8.72
CA SER A 69 -9.60 -2.21 -9.69
C SER A 69 -10.29 -0.97 -10.27
N TYR A 70 -10.56 0.03 -9.43
CA TYR A 70 -11.13 1.29 -9.90
C TYR A 70 -10.13 2.08 -10.76
N VAL A 71 -8.85 2.10 -10.40
CA VAL A 71 -7.79 2.66 -11.26
C VAL A 71 -7.75 1.96 -12.61
N ALA A 72 -7.84 0.63 -12.66
CA ALA A 72 -7.88 -0.13 -13.91
C ALA A 72 -9.04 0.33 -14.81
N TYR A 73 -10.23 0.48 -14.24
CA TYR A 73 -11.39 1.04 -14.95
C TYR A 73 -11.12 2.45 -15.48
N LEU A 74 -10.60 3.35 -14.63
CA LEU A 74 -10.34 4.73 -15.00
C LEU A 74 -9.37 4.82 -16.18
N VAL A 75 -8.20 4.19 -16.08
CA VAL A 75 -7.16 4.31 -17.11
C VAL A 75 -7.60 3.66 -18.41
N ARG A 76 -8.24 2.48 -18.36
CA ARG A 76 -8.57 1.72 -19.56
C ARG A 76 -9.88 2.17 -20.21
N LYS A 77 -10.97 2.21 -19.44
CA LYS A 77 -12.32 2.46 -19.96
C LYS A 77 -12.65 3.94 -20.00
N LYS A 78 -12.38 4.69 -18.92
CA LYS A 78 -12.74 6.12 -18.84
C LYS A 78 -11.81 7.01 -19.67
N TYR A 79 -10.50 6.77 -19.62
CA TYR A 79 -9.50 7.63 -20.28
C TYR A 79 -8.88 7.04 -21.55
N GLY A 80 -9.13 5.75 -21.84
CA GLY A 80 -8.67 5.10 -23.06
C GLY A 80 -7.14 4.96 -23.16
N LEU A 81 -6.44 4.79 -22.04
CA LEU A 81 -5.00 4.57 -21.99
C LEU A 81 -4.67 3.11 -22.29
N ARG A 82 -3.65 2.89 -23.12
CA ARG A 82 -3.07 1.55 -23.36
C ARG A 82 -2.28 1.18 -22.11
N THR A 83 -2.81 0.22 -21.35
CA THR A 83 -2.38 -0.03 -19.98
C THR A 83 -1.78 -1.42 -19.87
N LEU A 84 -0.66 -1.53 -19.18
CA LEU A 84 -0.12 -2.79 -18.69
C LEU A 84 -0.47 -2.93 -17.20
N ALA A 85 -1.20 -3.99 -16.83
CA ALA A 85 -1.36 -4.38 -15.44
C ALA A 85 -0.22 -5.30 -15.00
N VAL A 86 0.28 -5.08 -13.79
CA VAL A 86 1.25 -5.95 -13.14
C VAL A 86 0.68 -6.41 -11.80
N HIS A 87 0.64 -7.73 -11.60
CA HIS A 87 0.25 -8.36 -10.36
C HIS A 87 1.47 -9.02 -9.70
N LEU A 88 1.68 -8.77 -8.41
CA LEU A 88 2.69 -9.47 -7.62
C LEU A 88 1.99 -10.59 -6.85
N ASP A 89 2.34 -11.84 -7.15
CA ASP A 89 1.95 -12.97 -6.32
C ASP A 89 3.08 -13.28 -5.33
N ASN A 90 2.84 -12.95 -4.06
CA ASN A 90 3.75 -13.22 -2.95
C ASN A 90 3.38 -14.50 -2.18
N GLY A 91 2.41 -15.26 -2.70
CA GLY A 91 1.86 -16.47 -2.12
C GLY A 91 0.66 -16.24 -1.20
N TRP A 92 0.24 -15.01 -0.89
CA TRP A 92 -0.78 -14.72 0.14
C TRP A 92 -2.14 -14.27 -0.40
N ASN A 93 -2.30 -14.22 -1.72
CA ASN A 93 -3.54 -13.86 -2.37
C ASN A 93 -4.70 -14.77 -1.91
N THR A 94 -5.87 -14.16 -1.69
CA THR A 94 -7.11 -14.90 -1.49
C THR A 94 -7.66 -15.39 -2.84
N GLU A 95 -8.45 -16.46 -2.83
CA GLU A 95 -9.14 -16.90 -4.05
C GLU A 95 -10.01 -15.79 -4.65
N LEU A 96 -10.63 -14.99 -3.78
CA LEU A 96 -11.46 -13.86 -4.16
C LEU A 96 -10.66 -12.74 -4.84
N SER A 97 -9.46 -12.45 -4.35
CA SER A 97 -8.60 -11.44 -4.98
C SER A 97 -8.13 -11.89 -6.36
N VAL A 98 -7.77 -13.17 -6.53
CA VAL A 98 -7.40 -13.74 -7.83
C VAL A 98 -8.58 -13.65 -8.80
N ALA A 99 -9.78 -14.07 -8.38
CA ALA A 99 -10.98 -13.98 -9.20
C ALA A 99 -11.31 -12.54 -9.62
N ASN A 100 -11.18 -11.58 -8.69
CA ASN A 100 -11.35 -10.16 -8.99
C ASN A 100 -10.33 -9.66 -10.03
N VAL A 101 -9.04 -10.02 -9.88
CA VAL A 101 -8.00 -9.64 -10.86
C VAL A 101 -8.35 -10.18 -12.25
N GLU A 102 -8.67 -11.47 -12.36
CA GLU A 102 -9.01 -12.12 -13.64
C GLU A 102 -10.22 -11.47 -14.31
N GLN A 103 -11.27 -11.19 -13.52
CA GLN A 103 -12.49 -10.60 -14.03
C GLN A 103 -12.29 -9.16 -14.53
N ILE A 104 -11.54 -8.34 -13.78
CA ILE A 104 -11.20 -6.97 -14.15
C ILE A 104 -10.39 -6.96 -15.45
N VAL A 105 -9.35 -7.79 -15.53
CA VAL A 105 -8.49 -7.94 -16.71
C VAL A 105 -9.29 -8.34 -17.94
N LYS A 106 -10.17 -9.35 -17.80
CA LYS A 106 -11.01 -9.85 -18.89
C LYS A 106 -12.02 -8.82 -19.37
N LYS A 107 -12.75 -8.17 -18.46
CA LYS A 107 -13.81 -7.20 -18.82
C LYS A 107 -13.26 -5.90 -19.40
N LEU A 108 -12.08 -5.47 -18.94
CA LEU A 108 -11.47 -4.23 -19.40
C LEU A 108 -10.50 -4.44 -20.58
N ASP A 109 -10.21 -5.70 -20.94
CA ASP A 109 -9.25 -6.05 -21.99
C ASP A 109 -7.89 -5.35 -21.73
N ILE A 110 -7.25 -5.72 -20.62
CA ILE A 110 -5.96 -5.20 -20.17
C ILE A 110 -4.92 -6.31 -20.22
N ASP A 111 -3.73 -6.04 -20.75
CA ASP A 111 -2.62 -7.00 -20.67
C ASP A 111 -2.17 -7.15 -19.21
N LEU A 112 -2.11 -8.38 -18.69
CA LEU A 112 -1.66 -8.71 -17.34
C LEU A 112 -0.29 -9.41 -17.35
N GLN A 113 0.64 -8.92 -16.53
CA GLN A 113 1.85 -9.63 -16.15
C GLN A 113 1.83 -10.00 -14.67
N THR A 114 1.82 -11.30 -14.38
CA THR A 114 1.96 -11.82 -13.01
C THR A 114 3.42 -12.14 -12.72
N TYR A 115 3.94 -11.59 -11.63
CA TYR A 115 5.25 -11.92 -11.10
C TYR A 115 5.09 -12.71 -9.80
N VAL A 116 5.48 -13.98 -9.82
CA VAL A 116 5.43 -14.86 -8.65
C VAL A 116 6.79 -14.79 -7.94
N LEU A 117 6.79 -14.46 -6.65
CA LEU A 117 8.00 -14.48 -5.85
C LEU A 117 8.46 -15.92 -5.60
N ASP A 118 9.78 -16.13 -5.53
CA ASP A 118 10.32 -17.39 -5.02
C ASP A 118 9.85 -17.57 -3.57
N TRP A 119 8.94 -18.52 -3.36
CA TRP A 119 8.30 -18.70 -2.06
C TRP A 119 9.31 -19.07 -0.97
N LYS A 120 10.34 -19.86 -1.29
CA LYS A 120 11.34 -20.27 -0.31
C LYS A 120 12.13 -19.07 0.21
N GLU A 121 12.52 -18.17 -0.70
CA GLU A 121 13.21 -16.92 -0.40
C GLU A 121 12.29 -15.94 0.34
N PHE A 122 11.11 -15.65 -0.20
CA PHE A 122 10.21 -14.64 0.38
C PHE A 122 9.69 -15.03 1.76
N ARG A 123 9.37 -16.31 1.96
CA ARG A 123 8.98 -16.85 3.27
C ARG A 123 10.07 -16.62 4.33
N ASP A 124 11.33 -16.85 3.98
CA ASP A 124 12.46 -16.64 4.91
C ASP A 124 12.65 -15.16 5.29
N ILE A 125 12.41 -14.26 4.33
CA ILE A 125 12.37 -12.81 4.57
C ILE A 125 11.23 -12.45 5.54
N GLN A 126 10.01 -12.92 5.29
CA GLN A 126 8.86 -12.61 6.18
C GLN A 126 9.05 -13.19 7.59
N ILE A 127 9.53 -14.43 7.70
CA ILE A 127 9.90 -15.05 9.00
C ILE A 127 10.92 -14.17 9.73
N SER A 128 11.92 -13.63 9.02
CA SER A 128 12.91 -12.73 9.61
C SER A 128 12.27 -11.46 10.17
N PHE A 129 11.27 -10.90 9.49
CA PHE A 129 10.52 -9.73 9.96
C PHE A 129 9.65 -10.04 11.17
N ILE A 130 8.96 -11.18 11.21
CA ILE A 130 8.20 -11.62 12.39
C ILE A 130 9.14 -11.78 13.60
N LYS A 131 10.30 -12.44 13.42
CA LYS A 131 11.32 -12.62 14.47
C LYS A 131 11.98 -11.32 14.90
N SER A 132 11.97 -10.29 14.06
CA SER A 132 12.54 -8.99 14.39
C SER A 132 11.73 -8.23 15.46
N SER A 133 10.48 -8.61 15.70
CA SER A 133 9.58 -7.96 16.66
C SER A 133 9.38 -6.46 16.40
N ILE A 134 9.47 -6.02 15.13
CA ILE A 134 9.02 -4.69 14.72
C ILE A 134 7.55 -4.72 14.36
N SER A 135 6.87 -3.57 14.46
CA SER A 135 5.45 -3.46 14.14
C SER A 135 5.17 -3.76 12.67
N ASN A 136 5.83 -3.08 11.74
CA ASN A 136 5.53 -3.23 10.32
C ASN A 136 6.22 -4.44 9.68
N ILE A 137 5.53 -5.59 9.70
CA ILE A 137 5.98 -6.84 9.06
C ILE A 137 5.58 -6.96 7.57
N GLU A 138 4.86 -5.98 7.01
CA GLU A 138 4.49 -5.92 5.58
C GLU A 138 5.53 -5.21 4.71
N ILE A 139 6.58 -4.63 5.32
CA ILE A 139 7.70 -3.99 4.60
C ILE A 139 8.22 -4.86 3.45
N PRO A 140 8.43 -6.19 3.60
CA PRO A 140 8.87 -7.05 2.50
C PRO A 140 7.88 -7.11 1.32
N THR A 141 6.58 -7.14 1.57
CA THR A 141 5.56 -7.17 0.51
C THR A 141 5.52 -5.84 -0.23
N ASP A 142 5.33 -4.75 0.51
CA ASP A 142 5.18 -3.41 -0.07
C ASP A 142 6.42 -2.98 -0.87
N HIS A 143 7.60 -3.30 -0.35
CA HIS A 143 8.85 -3.01 -1.05
C HIS A 143 8.97 -3.81 -2.34
N ALA A 144 8.54 -5.07 -2.35
CA ALA A 144 8.58 -5.92 -3.53
C ALA A 144 7.64 -5.40 -4.62
N ILE A 145 6.41 -5.00 -4.26
CA ILE A 145 5.44 -4.39 -5.17
C ILE A 145 6.06 -3.13 -5.80
N TRP A 146 6.54 -2.21 -4.96
CA TRP A 146 7.11 -0.96 -5.42
C TRP A 146 8.33 -1.18 -6.33
N ALA A 147 9.23 -2.08 -5.93
CA ALA A 147 10.43 -2.41 -6.70
C ALA A 147 10.09 -3.05 -8.05
N LEU A 148 9.11 -3.96 -8.08
CA LEU A 148 8.66 -4.62 -9.29
C LEU A 148 8.07 -3.61 -10.28
N LEU A 149 7.11 -2.78 -9.84
CA LEU A 149 6.44 -1.83 -10.74
C LEU A 149 7.43 -0.84 -11.37
N ILE A 150 8.37 -0.31 -10.59
CA ILE A 150 9.42 0.58 -11.11
C ILE A 150 10.35 -0.14 -12.09
N LYS A 151 10.81 -1.35 -11.75
CA LYS A 151 11.71 -2.12 -12.63
C LYS A 151 11.02 -2.50 -13.94
N THR A 152 9.75 -2.90 -13.88
CA THR A 152 8.96 -3.23 -15.07
C THR A 152 8.74 -1.98 -15.93
N ALA A 153 8.35 -0.85 -15.33
CA ALA A 153 8.22 0.42 -16.04
C ALA A 153 9.54 0.81 -16.73
N ALA A 154 10.68 0.70 -16.04
CA ALA A 154 11.98 0.99 -16.62
C ALA A 154 12.35 0.03 -17.77
N LYS A 155 12.14 -1.27 -17.59
CA LYS A 155 12.43 -2.31 -18.59
C LYS A 155 11.59 -2.12 -19.85
N MET A 156 10.30 -1.81 -19.69
CA MET A 156 9.35 -1.64 -20.78
C MET A 156 9.29 -0.21 -21.31
N LYS A 157 10.14 0.68 -20.78
CA LYS A 157 10.18 2.11 -21.10
C LYS A 157 8.79 2.75 -20.98
N ILE A 158 8.06 2.44 -19.91
CA ILE A 158 6.76 3.05 -19.60
C ILE A 158 7.01 4.23 -18.63
N PRO A 159 6.64 5.47 -19.00
CA PRO A 159 7.02 6.65 -18.24
C PRO A 159 6.13 6.92 -17.01
N TYR A 160 4.93 6.32 -16.96
CA TYR A 160 3.96 6.56 -15.90
C TYR A 160 3.52 5.25 -15.24
N ILE A 161 3.61 5.23 -13.93
CA ILE A 161 2.94 4.26 -13.06
C ILE A 161 1.73 4.97 -12.47
N ILE A 162 0.52 4.45 -12.71
CA ILE A 162 -0.72 4.99 -12.15
C ILE A 162 -1.14 4.14 -10.96
N ALA A 163 -1.40 4.79 -9.83
CA ALA A 163 -1.60 4.13 -8.55
C ALA A 163 -2.91 4.56 -7.85
N GLY A 164 -3.43 3.66 -7.03
CA GLY A 164 -4.67 3.84 -6.25
C GLY A 164 -4.47 4.49 -4.88
N ASN A 165 -3.22 4.68 -4.43
CA ASN A 165 -2.97 5.37 -3.16
C ASN A 165 -3.55 6.79 -3.21
N ASN A 166 -4.29 7.20 -2.18
CA ASN A 166 -5.12 8.41 -2.25
C ASN A 166 -5.23 9.14 -0.91
N VAL A 167 -5.43 10.46 -0.97
CA VAL A 167 -5.44 11.25 0.26
C VAL A 167 -6.70 11.05 1.10
N VAL A 168 -7.83 10.75 0.46
CA VAL A 168 -9.14 10.71 1.12
C VAL A 168 -9.31 9.48 2.02
N THR A 169 -8.57 8.39 1.81
CA THR A 169 -8.68 7.16 2.61
C THR A 169 -7.39 6.72 3.33
N GLU A 170 -6.25 7.39 3.08
CA GLU A 170 -4.92 6.92 3.53
C GLU A 170 -4.01 7.98 4.16
N SER A 171 -4.43 9.24 4.24
CA SER A 171 -3.52 10.33 4.69
C SER A 171 -3.23 10.35 6.19
N ILE A 172 -3.87 9.49 6.99
CA ILE A 172 -3.65 9.43 8.43
C ILE A 172 -3.01 8.09 8.74
N MET A 173 -1.72 8.08 9.12
CA MET A 173 -1.01 6.92 9.64
C MET A 173 0.12 7.39 10.56
N PRO A 174 0.13 7.00 11.86
CA PRO A 174 1.21 7.36 12.77
C PRO A 174 2.57 6.77 12.33
N GLU A 175 3.62 7.60 12.36
CA GLU A 175 4.99 7.16 12.14
C GLU A 175 5.48 6.25 13.29
N SER A 176 4.90 6.40 14.50
CA SER A 176 5.16 5.49 15.62
C SER A 176 4.58 4.09 15.43
N TRP A 177 3.55 3.94 14.60
CA TRP A 177 2.93 2.66 14.35
C TRP A 177 3.66 1.92 13.25
N LEU A 178 3.87 2.54 12.08
CA LEU A 178 4.42 1.86 10.91
C LEU A 178 5.58 2.63 10.29
N TYR A 179 6.78 2.03 10.32
CA TYR A 179 7.91 2.52 9.53
C TYR A 179 7.73 2.25 8.04
N GLY A 180 8.23 3.15 7.18
CA GLY A 180 8.04 3.09 5.74
C GLY A 180 8.73 1.90 5.06
N SER A 181 8.08 1.34 4.04
CA SER A 181 8.53 0.13 3.34
C SER A 181 9.63 0.34 2.29
N LYS A 182 10.06 1.57 2.02
CA LYS A 182 11.04 1.87 0.94
C LYS A 182 12.49 1.52 1.30
N ASP A 183 12.76 1.07 2.53
CA ASP A 183 14.10 0.90 3.07
C ASP A 183 14.67 -0.51 2.83
N SER A 184 15.37 -0.69 1.71
CA SER A 184 16.03 -1.98 1.44
C SER A 184 17.21 -2.28 2.37
N LYS A 185 17.75 -1.29 3.08
CA LYS A 185 18.82 -1.50 4.07
C LYS A 185 18.25 -2.15 5.32
N LEU A 186 17.07 -1.72 5.77
CA LEU A 186 16.35 -2.37 6.87
C LEU A 186 16.04 -3.84 6.53
N ILE A 187 15.48 -4.11 5.35
CA ILE A 187 15.19 -5.47 4.87
C ILE A 187 16.44 -6.33 4.92
N LYS A 188 17.55 -5.84 4.35
CA LYS A 188 18.84 -6.56 4.38
C LYS A 188 19.36 -6.77 5.80
N SER A 189 19.24 -5.78 6.68
CA SER A 189 19.72 -5.87 8.07
C SER A 189 18.95 -6.92 8.87
N ILE A 190 17.63 -6.93 8.78
CA ILE A 190 16.77 -7.90 9.47
C ILE A 190 17.02 -9.30 8.92
N HIS A 191 17.01 -9.45 7.60
CA HIS A 191 17.25 -10.73 6.95
C HIS A 191 18.66 -11.27 7.22
N ASN A 192 19.70 -10.44 7.28
CA ASN A 192 21.04 -10.89 7.65
C ASN A 192 21.11 -11.45 9.08
N LYS A 193 20.24 -10.97 9.99
CA LYS A 193 20.24 -11.39 11.39
C LYS A 193 19.44 -12.67 11.62
N TYR A 194 18.32 -12.83 10.93
CA TYR A 194 17.37 -13.92 11.20
C TYR A 194 17.19 -14.89 10.03
N GLY A 195 17.52 -14.47 8.81
CA GLY A 195 17.33 -15.23 7.58
C GLY A 195 18.34 -16.35 7.44
N LYS A 196 17.90 -17.43 6.80
CA LYS A 196 18.67 -18.65 6.55
C LYS A 196 18.85 -18.94 5.07
N VAL A 197 18.04 -18.31 4.21
CA VAL A 197 18.06 -18.48 2.76
C VAL A 197 18.74 -17.27 2.12
N LYS A 198 19.51 -17.46 1.04
CA LYS A 198 20.10 -16.32 0.33
C LYS A 198 19.02 -15.55 -0.42
N MET A 199 18.94 -14.24 -0.19
CA MET A 199 18.08 -13.33 -0.95
C MET A 199 18.70 -13.05 -2.34
N LYS A 200 18.25 -13.77 -3.37
CA LYS A 200 18.76 -13.73 -4.74
C LYS A 200 17.80 -13.04 -5.71
N THR A 201 16.52 -13.40 -5.67
CA THR A 201 15.52 -13.01 -6.68
C THR A 201 14.57 -11.93 -6.19
N TYR A 202 14.49 -11.71 -4.88
CA TYR A 202 13.60 -10.74 -4.27
C TYR A 202 13.80 -9.33 -4.89
N PRO A 203 12.73 -8.73 -5.44
CA PRO A 203 12.81 -7.43 -6.08
C PRO A 203 13.02 -6.36 -5.01
N ARG A 204 14.20 -5.72 -5.06
CA ARG A 204 14.55 -4.59 -4.18
C ARG A 204 15.07 -3.38 -4.94
N LEU A 205 14.88 -2.20 -4.35
CA LEU A 205 15.47 -0.94 -4.79
C LEU A 205 16.43 -0.40 -3.73
N THR A 206 17.66 -0.11 -4.15
CA THR A 206 18.61 0.68 -3.36
C THR A 206 18.33 2.18 -3.51
N THR A 207 18.90 3.02 -2.64
CA THR A 207 18.84 4.49 -2.78
C THR A 207 19.30 4.96 -4.16
N PHE A 208 20.33 4.34 -4.74
CA PHE A 208 20.78 4.64 -6.10
C PHE A 208 19.73 4.30 -7.16
N ASN A 209 19.02 3.17 -7.01
CA ASN A 209 17.96 2.81 -7.95
C ASN A 209 16.82 3.83 -7.95
N TYR A 210 16.47 4.41 -6.81
CA TYR A 210 15.48 5.49 -6.76
C TYR A 210 15.94 6.72 -7.57
N VAL A 211 17.22 7.08 -7.47
CA VAL A 211 17.79 8.18 -8.27
C VAL A 211 17.77 7.85 -9.77
N ASP A 212 18.26 6.67 -10.18
CA ASP A 212 18.24 6.26 -11.58
C ASP A 212 16.80 6.25 -12.14
N TYR A 213 15.91 5.47 -11.54
CA TYR A 213 14.59 5.26 -12.11
C TYR A 213 13.68 6.48 -12.05
N LEU A 214 13.67 7.22 -10.94
CA LEU A 214 12.73 8.32 -10.74
C LEU A 214 13.26 9.68 -11.20
N LEU A 215 14.58 9.92 -11.12
CA LEU A 215 15.17 11.21 -11.49
C LEU A 215 15.80 11.19 -12.88
N ILE A 216 16.63 10.18 -13.18
CA ILE A 216 17.35 10.11 -14.47
C ILE A 216 16.42 9.63 -15.58
N ARG A 217 15.72 8.51 -15.37
CA ARG A 217 14.76 7.96 -16.34
C ARG A 217 13.40 8.65 -16.28
N GLY A 218 13.14 9.43 -15.24
CA GLY A 218 11.95 10.26 -15.11
C GLY A 218 10.64 9.49 -15.02
N ILE A 219 10.65 8.27 -14.46
CA ILE A 219 9.42 7.51 -14.21
C ILE A 219 8.59 8.25 -13.16
N ARG A 220 7.34 8.53 -13.49
CA ARG A 220 6.39 9.23 -12.61
C ARG A 220 5.42 8.25 -11.97
N TRP A 221 5.08 8.48 -10.70
CA TRP A 221 4.14 7.67 -9.92
C TRP A 221 2.92 8.49 -9.55
N ILE A 222 1.84 8.34 -10.30
CA ILE A 222 0.70 9.25 -10.24
C ILE A 222 -0.45 8.63 -9.44
N PRO A 223 -0.82 9.19 -8.27
CA PRO A 223 -2.01 8.80 -7.52
C PRO A 223 -3.26 9.37 -8.20
N ILE A 224 -3.77 8.71 -9.23
CA ILE A 224 -4.85 9.27 -10.07
C ILE A 224 -6.15 9.50 -9.31
N LEU A 225 -6.40 8.76 -8.23
CA LEU A 225 -7.60 8.94 -7.40
C LEU A 225 -7.63 10.29 -6.68
N ASN A 226 -6.50 10.99 -6.59
CA ASN A 226 -6.47 12.37 -6.09
C ASN A 226 -6.95 13.40 -7.11
N TYR A 227 -7.14 13.03 -8.37
CA TYR A 227 -7.56 13.94 -9.45
C TYR A 227 -9.05 13.81 -9.78
N ILE A 228 -9.81 13.10 -8.94
CA ILE A 228 -11.24 12.85 -9.13
C ILE A 228 -11.95 12.88 -7.76
N PRO A 229 -13.27 13.12 -7.71
CA PRO A 229 -14.06 12.94 -6.50
C PRO A 229 -14.19 11.45 -6.19
N TYR A 230 -13.21 10.90 -5.48
CA TYR A 230 -13.16 9.47 -5.15
C TYR A 230 -13.92 9.16 -3.85
N PHE A 231 -15.05 8.49 -3.99
CA PHE A 231 -15.82 7.90 -2.87
C PHE A 231 -15.69 6.39 -2.91
N LYS A 232 -15.22 5.80 -1.81
CA LYS A 232 -14.90 4.37 -1.78
C LYS A 232 -16.14 3.48 -1.92
N ALA A 233 -17.27 3.89 -1.32
CA ALA A 233 -18.53 3.18 -1.41
C ALA A 233 -19.05 3.13 -2.86
N ASP A 234 -19.02 4.28 -3.55
CA ASP A 234 -19.44 4.39 -4.95
C ASP A 234 -18.53 3.57 -5.87
N ALA A 235 -17.22 3.61 -5.64
CA ALA A 235 -16.26 2.79 -6.37
C ALA A 235 -16.56 1.28 -6.20
N LYS A 236 -16.83 0.82 -4.97
CA LYS A 236 -17.22 -0.58 -4.71
C LYS A 236 -18.50 -0.95 -5.47
N LYS A 237 -19.55 -0.14 -5.33
CA LYS A 237 -20.83 -0.37 -6.01
C LYS A 237 -20.65 -0.44 -7.52
N PHE A 238 -19.95 0.53 -8.11
CA PHE A 238 -19.65 0.56 -9.54
C PHE A 238 -18.90 -0.70 -9.99
N LEU A 239 -17.84 -1.09 -9.27
CA LEU A 239 -17.06 -2.27 -9.62
C LEU A 239 -17.88 -3.55 -9.54
N THR A 240 -18.77 -3.68 -8.55
CA THR A 240 -19.67 -4.82 -8.44
C THR A 240 -20.67 -4.86 -9.59
N ASP A 241 -21.35 -3.75 -9.86
CA ASP A 241 -22.41 -3.70 -10.88
C ASP A 241 -21.85 -3.88 -12.29
N GLU A 242 -20.81 -3.13 -12.64
CA GLU A 242 -20.28 -3.07 -14.01
C GLU A 242 -19.24 -4.16 -14.27
N LEU A 243 -18.36 -4.39 -13.30
CA LEU A 243 -17.22 -5.28 -13.45
C LEU A 243 -17.40 -6.63 -12.75
N GLY A 244 -18.51 -6.84 -12.03
CA GLY A 244 -18.79 -8.08 -11.32
C GLY A 244 -17.86 -8.34 -10.14
N TRP A 245 -17.11 -7.32 -9.72
CA TRP A 245 -16.15 -7.37 -8.62
C TRP A 245 -16.86 -7.77 -7.33
N ARG A 246 -16.22 -8.66 -6.57
CA ARG A 246 -16.78 -9.20 -5.33
C ARG A 246 -16.08 -8.61 -4.12
N ASP A 247 -16.89 -8.19 -3.15
CA ASP A 247 -16.41 -7.63 -1.91
C ASP A 247 -15.78 -8.68 -1.01
N TYR A 248 -14.55 -8.41 -0.59
CA TYR A 248 -13.77 -9.24 0.33
C TYR A 248 -13.81 -8.71 1.78
N GLY A 249 -14.53 -7.62 2.02
CA GLY A 249 -14.72 -7.03 3.35
C GLY A 249 -13.68 -5.97 3.70
N GLY A 250 -12.88 -6.24 4.74
CA GLY A 250 -11.99 -5.25 5.37
C GLY A 250 -10.90 -4.68 4.46
N LYS A 251 -10.29 -3.57 4.87
CA LYS A 251 -9.22 -2.91 4.08
C LYS A 251 -7.98 -3.80 4.00
N HIS A 252 -7.53 -4.07 2.76
CA HIS A 252 -6.42 -4.97 2.42
C HIS A 252 -6.66 -6.47 2.64
N TYR A 253 -7.93 -6.89 2.82
CA TYR A 253 -8.25 -8.31 3.05
C TYR A 253 -8.21 -9.16 1.77
N GLU A 254 -7.75 -8.60 0.65
CA GLU A 254 -7.32 -9.36 -0.53
C GLU A 254 -6.13 -10.30 -0.26
N SER A 255 -5.33 -10.04 0.79
CA SER A 255 -4.17 -10.84 1.22
C SER A 255 -4.38 -11.41 2.62
N ILE A 256 -4.24 -12.74 2.77
CA ILE A 256 -4.38 -13.43 4.07
C ILE A 256 -3.34 -12.91 5.07
N PHE A 257 -2.09 -12.71 4.62
CA PHE A 257 -1.02 -12.22 5.51
C PHE A 257 -1.27 -10.80 5.98
N THR A 258 -1.79 -9.93 5.11
CA THR A 258 -2.11 -8.55 5.47
C THR A 258 -3.31 -8.48 6.42
N ARG A 259 -4.31 -9.34 6.22
CA ARG A 259 -5.43 -9.50 7.16
C ARG A 259 -4.94 -9.97 8.52
N PHE A 260 -4.13 -11.03 8.58
CA PHE A 260 -3.47 -11.48 9.81
C PHE A 260 -2.66 -10.36 10.49
N PHE A 261 -1.89 -9.61 9.71
CA PHE A 261 -1.07 -8.51 10.19
C PHE A 261 -1.93 -7.40 10.84
N HIS A 262 -2.97 -6.93 10.15
CA HIS A 262 -3.85 -5.86 10.63
C HIS A 262 -4.77 -6.29 11.76
N ALA A 263 -5.34 -7.49 11.67
CA ALA A 263 -6.43 -7.93 12.52
C ALA A 263 -5.96 -8.74 13.74
N TYR A 264 -4.75 -9.31 13.70
CA TYR A 264 -4.20 -10.12 14.79
C TYR A 264 -2.85 -9.61 15.29
N TYR A 265 -1.81 -9.59 14.44
CA TYR A 265 -0.43 -9.31 14.89
C TYR A 265 -0.29 -7.93 15.56
N LEU A 266 -0.76 -6.88 14.91
CA LEU A 266 -0.67 -5.51 15.44
C LEU A 266 -1.51 -5.31 16.72
N PRO A 267 -2.81 -5.70 16.77
CA PRO A 267 -3.59 -5.59 18.00
C PRO A 267 -3.00 -6.38 19.17
N VAL A 268 -2.59 -7.63 18.94
CA VAL A 268 -2.14 -8.53 20.01
C VAL A 268 -0.75 -8.15 20.54
N LYS A 269 0.21 -7.85 19.65
CA LYS A 269 1.61 -7.60 20.05
C LYS A 269 1.88 -6.13 20.39
N PHE A 270 1.27 -5.20 19.68
CA PHE A 270 1.56 -3.76 19.80
C PHE A 270 0.40 -2.94 20.34
N GLY A 271 -0.82 -3.50 20.42
CA GLY A 271 -2.02 -2.73 20.77
C GLY A 271 -2.42 -1.74 19.67
N TYR A 272 -1.92 -1.90 18.45
CA TYR A 272 -2.21 -1.00 17.33
C TYR A 272 -3.40 -1.52 16.54
N ASP A 273 -4.41 -0.68 16.33
CA ASP A 273 -5.54 -0.95 15.45
C ASP A 273 -5.55 0.07 14.31
N LEU A 274 -5.08 -0.37 13.14
CA LEU A 274 -4.96 0.51 11.96
C LEU A 274 -6.32 1.03 11.48
N ARG A 275 -7.44 0.37 11.83
CA ARG A 275 -8.77 0.87 11.49
C ARG A 275 -9.01 2.25 12.08
N LYS A 276 -8.43 2.58 13.24
CA LYS A 276 -8.50 3.94 13.82
C LYS A 276 -7.95 4.99 12.85
N SER A 277 -6.87 4.68 12.15
CA SER A 277 -6.25 5.59 11.19
C SER A 277 -7.06 5.70 9.90
N TYR A 278 -7.52 4.57 9.36
CA TYR A 278 -8.37 4.56 8.16
C TYR A 278 -9.72 5.25 8.39
N LEU A 279 -10.41 4.94 9.49
CA LEU A 279 -11.68 5.57 9.85
C LEU A 279 -11.50 7.06 10.13
N SER A 280 -10.39 7.47 10.76
CA SER A 280 -10.09 8.91 10.93
C SER A 280 -9.95 9.62 9.59
N ALA A 281 -9.31 9.00 8.59
CA ALA A 281 -9.20 9.58 7.24
C ALA A 281 -10.57 9.67 6.54
N LEU A 282 -11.45 8.68 6.74
CA LEU A 282 -12.82 8.70 6.21
C LEU A 282 -13.69 9.79 6.87
N ILE A 283 -13.53 10.03 8.17
CA ILE A 283 -14.16 11.17 8.85
C ILE A 283 -13.66 12.49 8.25
N CYS A 284 -12.34 12.65 8.14
CA CYS A 284 -11.77 13.91 7.64
C CYS A 284 -12.09 14.18 6.17
N SER A 285 -12.32 13.14 5.36
CA SER A 285 -12.81 13.29 3.97
C SER A 285 -14.33 13.47 3.86
N GLY A 286 -15.08 13.40 4.97
CA GLY A 286 -16.54 13.48 4.95
C GLY A 286 -17.22 12.25 4.34
N GLN A 287 -16.54 11.11 4.24
CA GLN A 287 -17.13 9.88 3.71
C GLN A 287 -17.97 9.12 4.74
N ILE A 288 -17.66 9.28 6.03
CA ILE A 288 -18.45 8.74 7.15
C ILE A 288 -18.51 9.75 8.29
N SER A 289 -19.53 9.64 9.13
CA SER A 289 -19.65 10.35 10.39
C SER A 289 -18.70 9.78 11.46
N ARG A 290 -18.52 10.54 12.54
CA ARG A 290 -17.76 10.08 13.70
C ARG A 290 -18.49 8.93 14.40
N GLU A 291 -19.81 9.00 14.45
CA GLU A 291 -20.69 8.02 15.06
C GLU A 291 -20.54 6.66 14.36
N GLU A 292 -20.65 6.62 13.04
CA GLU A 292 -20.43 5.41 12.24
C GLU A 292 -19.03 4.82 12.45
N ALA A 293 -18.00 5.68 12.52
CA ALA A 293 -16.64 5.23 12.80
C ALA A 293 -16.48 4.61 14.21
N LEU A 294 -17.17 5.18 15.21
CA LEU A 294 -17.16 4.65 16.57
C LEU A 294 -17.93 3.34 16.69
N GLU A 295 -19.02 3.17 15.95
CA GLU A 295 -19.74 1.90 15.86
C GLU A 295 -18.87 0.82 15.20
N GLU A 296 -18.15 1.18 14.14
CA GLU A 296 -17.30 0.23 13.42
C GLU A 296 -16.08 -0.21 14.23
N ILE A 297 -15.43 0.72 14.95
CA ILE A 297 -14.23 0.38 15.75
C ILE A 297 -14.57 -0.49 16.97
N GLN A 298 -15.81 -0.45 17.47
CA GLN A 298 -16.28 -1.33 18.55
C GLN A 298 -16.39 -2.79 18.10
N LYS A 299 -16.59 -3.03 16.80
CA LYS A 299 -16.61 -4.40 16.25
C LYS A 299 -15.18 -4.95 16.21
N PRO A 300 -14.99 -6.27 16.35
CA PRO A 300 -13.69 -6.88 16.12
C PRO A 300 -13.26 -6.69 14.65
N PRO A 301 -11.94 -6.62 14.36
CA PRO A 301 -11.44 -6.38 13.00
C PRO A 301 -11.80 -7.51 12.01
N ALA A 302 -12.05 -8.71 12.50
CA ALA A 302 -12.62 -9.84 11.76
C ALA A 302 -13.34 -10.78 12.75
N SER A 303 -14.13 -11.73 12.24
CA SER A 303 -14.73 -12.76 13.10
C SER A 303 -13.65 -13.64 13.72
N THR A 304 -13.93 -14.21 14.90
CA THR A 304 -13.02 -15.12 15.61
C THR A 304 -12.61 -16.31 14.72
N GLU A 305 -13.53 -16.83 13.92
CA GLU A 305 -13.25 -17.90 12.96
C GLU A 305 -12.23 -17.47 11.91
N ILE A 306 -12.38 -16.29 11.31
CA ILE A 306 -11.41 -15.76 10.33
C ILE A 306 -10.04 -15.57 10.98
N LEU A 307 -10.00 -14.99 12.19
CA LEU A 307 -8.73 -14.76 12.91
C LEU A 307 -8.00 -16.07 13.21
N ASN A 308 -8.71 -17.09 13.68
CA ASN A 308 -8.14 -18.40 13.97
C ASN A 308 -7.66 -19.10 12.69
N ASN A 309 -8.48 -19.08 11.64
CA ASN A 309 -8.13 -19.68 10.35
C ASN A 309 -6.89 -19.01 9.73
N ASP A 310 -6.81 -17.68 9.78
CA ASP A 310 -5.66 -16.93 9.27
C ASP A 310 -4.40 -17.22 10.10
N LEU A 311 -4.52 -17.24 11.44
CA LEU A 311 -3.42 -17.58 12.33
C LEU A 311 -2.89 -18.99 12.02
N ASP A 312 -3.76 -20.00 12.01
CA ASP A 312 -3.39 -21.38 11.74
C ASP A 312 -2.74 -21.53 10.36
N TYR A 313 -3.30 -20.88 9.35
CA TYR A 313 -2.75 -20.87 8.00
C TYR A 313 -1.35 -20.24 7.97
N VAL A 314 -1.18 -19.07 8.60
CA VAL A 314 0.10 -18.35 8.67
C VAL A 314 1.16 -19.19 9.39
N LEU A 315 0.84 -19.76 10.56
CA LEU A 315 1.76 -20.60 11.33
C LEU A 315 2.18 -21.83 10.51
N LYS A 316 1.23 -22.52 9.89
CA LYS A 316 1.51 -23.67 9.02
C LYS A 316 2.41 -23.30 7.85
N LYS A 317 2.15 -22.17 7.19
CA LYS A 317 2.92 -21.74 6.01
C LYS A 317 4.35 -21.34 6.37
N PHE A 318 4.54 -20.69 7.51
CA PHE A 318 5.85 -20.35 8.06
C PHE A 318 6.54 -21.49 8.79
N ARG A 319 5.83 -22.57 9.11
CA ARG A 319 6.31 -23.71 9.89
C ARG A 319 6.71 -23.31 11.31
N PHE A 320 5.91 -22.42 11.92
CA PHE A 320 6.02 -22.11 13.34
C PHE A 320 5.18 -23.11 14.15
N SER A 321 5.70 -23.54 15.29
CA SER A 321 4.83 -24.14 16.31
C SER A 321 4.05 -23.02 17.04
N PRO A 322 2.88 -23.32 17.61
CA PRO A 322 2.14 -22.36 18.42
C PRO A 322 3.00 -21.75 19.54
N GLU A 323 3.86 -22.56 20.18
CA GLU A 323 4.75 -22.15 21.26
C GLU A 323 5.84 -21.19 20.76
N GLU A 324 6.49 -21.49 19.62
CA GLU A 324 7.50 -20.59 19.03
C GLU A 324 6.88 -19.23 18.72
N PHE A 325 5.66 -19.21 18.18
CA PHE A 325 5.00 -17.97 17.83
C PHE A 325 4.52 -17.18 19.05
N ASP A 326 3.98 -17.85 20.08
CA ASP A 326 3.62 -17.23 21.35
C ASP A 326 4.84 -16.57 22.03
N MET A 327 6.00 -17.22 21.99
CA MET A 327 7.26 -16.62 22.44
C MET A 327 7.61 -15.35 21.67
N ILE A 328 7.38 -15.31 20.35
CA ILE A 328 7.60 -14.10 19.53
C ILE A 328 6.62 -12.99 19.91
N LEU A 329 5.35 -13.30 20.17
CA LEU A 329 4.36 -12.32 20.60
C LEU A 329 4.75 -11.69 21.95
N LYS A 330 5.17 -12.52 22.91
CA LYS A 330 5.58 -12.10 24.27
C LYS A 330 6.95 -11.43 24.32
N ALA A 331 7.79 -11.58 23.30
CA ALA A 331 9.09 -10.94 23.25
C ALA A 331 8.97 -9.40 23.25
N PRO A 332 9.92 -8.66 23.84
CA PRO A 332 9.89 -7.21 23.86
C PRO A 332 9.77 -6.60 22.45
N ASN A 333 8.90 -5.61 22.33
CA ASN A 333 8.70 -4.87 21.09
C ASN A 333 9.96 -4.10 20.70
N LYS A 334 10.26 -4.12 19.41
CA LYS A 334 11.36 -3.39 18.79
C LYS A 334 10.84 -2.44 17.74
N THR A 335 11.71 -1.57 17.26
CA THR A 335 11.45 -0.61 16.21
C THR A 335 12.44 -0.80 15.07
N HIS A 336 12.23 -0.10 13.95
CA HIS A 336 13.22 -0.08 12.87
C HIS A 336 14.60 0.41 13.32
N LYS A 337 14.68 1.21 14.41
CA LYS A 337 15.92 1.76 14.97
C LYS A 337 16.81 0.70 15.62
N ASP A 338 16.25 -0.44 16.00
CA ASP A 338 17.01 -1.59 16.53
C ASP A 338 17.78 -2.37 15.46
N TYR A 339 17.64 -1.95 14.20
CA TYR A 339 18.26 -2.55 13.02
C TYR A 339 18.91 -1.47 12.15
N SER A 340 19.93 -1.86 11.37
CA SER A 340 20.56 -0.93 10.44
C SER A 340 19.58 -0.49 9.36
N ASN A 341 19.33 0.81 9.26
CA ASN A 341 18.33 1.41 8.36
C ASN A 341 18.84 2.72 7.74
N ASN A 342 17.99 3.38 6.95
CA ASN A 342 18.23 4.68 6.30
C ASN A 342 17.42 5.84 6.92
N ASP A 343 16.77 5.66 8.08
CA ASP A 343 15.93 6.68 8.72
C ASP A 343 16.67 8.01 8.92
N SER A 344 17.88 7.95 9.48
CA SER A 344 18.71 9.14 9.74
C SER A 344 19.06 9.89 8.44
N LEU A 345 19.34 9.15 7.37
CA LEU A 345 19.62 9.70 6.04
C LEU A 345 18.38 10.40 5.47
N TRP A 346 17.22 9.74 5.54
CA TRP A 346 15.97 10.28 5.03
C TRP A 346 15.51 11.52 5.80
N ARG A 347 15.66 11.52 7.13
CA ARG A 347 15.40 12.70 7.96
C ARG A 347 16.31 13.87 7.60
N ARG A 348 17.61 13.64 7.41
CA ARG A 348 18.58 14.68 7.00
C ARG A 348 18.18 15.33 5.67
N TYR A 349 17.69 14.55 4.71
CA TYR A 349 17.33 15.02 3.38
C TYR A 349 15.81 15.22 3.17
N ARG A 350 15.01 15.30 4.24
CA ARG A 350 13.53 15.34 4.17
C ARG A 350 13.00 16.44 3.25
N LYS A 351 13.61 17.64 3.27
CA LYS A 351 13.22 18.77 2.41
C LYS A 351 13.43 18.45 0.92
N ILE A 352 14.60 17.91 0.56
CA ILE A 352 14.93 17.51 -0.81
C ILE A 352 14.00 16.38 -1.27
N ILE A 353 13.79 15.37 -0.42
CA ILE A 353 12.89 14.25 -0.70
C ILE A 353 11.46 14.75 -0.92
N LYS A 354 10.97 15.75 -0.17
CA LYS A 354 9.65 16.34 -0.37
C LYS A 354 9.52 17.01 -1.74
N ILE A 355 10.53 17.75 -2.18
CA ILE A 355 10.57 18.38 -3.52
C ILE A 355 10.59 17.31 -4.62
N VAL A 356 11.47 16.31 -4.48
CA VAL A 356 11.57 15.19 -5.43
C VAL A 356 10.26 14.42 -5.51
N ARG A 357 9.62 14.12 -4.37
CA ARG A 357 8.31 13.47 -4.30
C ARG A 357 7.27 14.27 -5.08
N LYS A 358 7.17 15.58 -4.87
CA LYS A 358 6.22 16.43 -5.63
C LYS A 358 6.45 16.31 -7.14
N ARG A 359 7.70 16.28 -7.61
CA ARG A 359 8.02 16.14 -9.05
C ARG A 359 7.66 14.75 -9.61
N ILE A 360 7.70 13.71 -8.79
CA ILE A 360 7.41 12.32 -9.19
C ILE A 360 5.91 12.04 -9.16
N THR A 361 5.19 12.61 -8.19
CA THR A 361 3.77 12.31 -7.93
C THR A 361 2.80 13.34 -8.47
N ARG A 362 3.31 14.44 -9.03
CA ARG A 362 2.53 15.50 -9.68
C ARG A 362 3.07 15.74 -11.07
N VAL A 363 2.27 16.43 -11.88
CA VAL A 363 2.51 16.54 -13.32
C VAL A 363 3.00 17.90 -13.73
#